data_AF-A0A973SK25-F1
#
_entry.id   AF-A0A973SK25-F1
#
_cell.length_a   1.000
_cell.length_b   1.000
_cell.length_c   1.000
_cell.angle_alpha   90.00
_cell.angle_beta   90.00
_cell.angle_gamma   90.00
#
_symmetry.space_group_name_H-M   'P 1'
#
loop_
_entity.id
_entity.type
_entity.pdbx_description
1 polymer ?
#
loop_
_entity_poly.entity_id
_entity_poly.type
_entity_poly.pdbx_seq_one_letter_code
_entity_poly.pdbx_strand_id
1 'polypeptide(L)'
;MPAEATPHDLIGRAHPAALLRAEVTRVIDSHGGLVLVTGEAGIGKTTLVTSAAAEARRAGAVVVGGACWDSASAPGYWPWVQIIRALRRAASPEQ
;
A
#
# COMPACT_ATOMS: atom_id res chain seq x y z
N MET A 1 7.64 -15.30 -5.54
CA MET A 1 8.54 -14.32 -4.90
C MET A 1 7.96 -12.93 -5.08
N PRO A 2 7.65 -12.16 -4.02
CA PRO A 2 7.31 -10.76 -4.21
C PRO A 2 8.61 -9.98 -4.45
N ALA A 3 8.60 -9.13 -5.47
CA ALA A 3 9.73 -8.30 -5.85
C ALA A 3 10.11 -7.35 -4.72
N GLU A 4 11.37 -7.41 -4.30
CA GLU A 4 11.99 -6.49 -3.36
C GLU A 4 12.14 -5.13 -4.07
N ALA A 5 11.20 -4.22 -3.79
CA ALA A 5 11.21 -2.89 -4.37
C ALA A 5 12.27 -2.04 -3.67
N THR A 6 13.37 -1.75 -4.37
CA THR A 6 14.35 -0.76 -3.95
C THR A 6 13.68 0.62 -3.85
N PRO A 7 14.11 1.49 -2.92
CA PRO A 7 13.62 2.85 -2.87
C PRO A 7 14.15 3.60 -4.10
N HIS A 8 13.34 3.63 -5.16
CA HIS A 8 13.56 4.55 -6.26
C HIS A 8 13.34 5.96 -5.72
N ASP A 9 14.39 6.78 -5.73
CA ASP A 9 14.26 8.21 -5.47
C ASP A 9 13.19 8.77 -6.40
N LEU A 10 12.09 9.24 -5.80
CA LEU A 10 10.92 9.72 -6.53
C LEU A 10 11.22 11.13 -7.09
N ILE A 11 11.94 11.20 -8.21
CA ILE A 11 12.30 12.48 -8.86
C ILE A 11 11.01 13.23 -9.28
N GLY A 12 10.89 14.51 -8.90
CA GLY A 12 9.75 15.35 -9.26
C GLY A 12 8.42 15.01 -8.55
N ARG A 13 8.45 14.14 -7.53
CA ARG A 13 7.25 13.65 -6.82
C ARG A 13 7.25 14.02 -5.34
N ALA A 14 8.02 15.05 -4.96
CA ALA A 14 8.13 15.49 -3.58
C ALA A 14 6.77 15.78 -2.94
N HIS A 15 5.86 16.43 -3.69
CA HIS A 15 4.53 16.77 -3.18
C HIS A 15 3.60 15.55 -3.01
N PRO A 16 3.35 14.68 -4.03
CA PRO A 16 2.58 13.46 -3.83
C PRO A 16 3.16 12.52 -2.76
N ALA A 17 4.49 12.42 -2.68
CA ALA A 17 5.15 11.62 -1.65
C ALA A 17 4.96 12.22 -0.26
N ALA A 18 5.01 13.54 -0.11
CA ALA A 18 4.75 14.22 1.15
C ALA A 18 3.31 14.02 1.63
N LEU A 19 2.32 14.06 0.73
CA LEU A 19 0.93 13.76 1.06
C LEU A 19 0.77 12.33 1.59
N LEU A 20 1.31 11.33 0.90
CA LEU A 20 1.24 9.94 1.36
C LEU A 20 1.97 9.72 2.69
N ARG A 21 3.12 10.39 2.89
CA ARG A 21 3.83 10.34 4.17
C ARG A 21 2.99 10.92 5.31
N ALA A 22 2.38 12.08 5.10
CA ALA A 22 1.53 12.70 6.11
C ALA A 22 0.36 11.79 6.53
N GLU A 23 -0.25 11.10 5.56
CA GLU A 23 -1.33 10.14 5.84
C GLU A 23 -0.82 8.88 6.55
N VAL A 24 0.37 8.38 6.21
CA VAL A 24 1.01 7.28 6.96
C VAL A 24 1.25 7.69 8.42
N THR A 25 1.77 8.91 8.66
CA THR A 25 1.96 9.42 10.02
C THR A 25 0.63 9.49 10.78
N ARG A 26 -0.43 10.01 10.17
CA ARG A 26 -1.77 10.05 10.79
C ARG A 26 -2.27 8.67 11.20
N VAL A 27 -2.09 7.67 10.33
CA VAL A 27 -2.49 6.28 10.61
C VAL A 27 -1.72 5.69 11.78
N ILE A 28 -0.42 5.95 11.88
CA ILE A 28 0.41 5.54 13.02
C ILE A 28 -0.06 6.22 14.31
N ASP A 29 -0.44 7.49 14.24
CA ASP A 29 -1.02 8.26 15.35
C ASP A 29 -2.49 7.88 15.63
N SER A 30 -2.94 6.70 15.19
CA SER A 30 -4.30 6.15 15.41
C SER A 30 -5.45 6.93 14.77
N HIS A 31 -5.18 7.70 13.72
CA HIS A 31 -6.21 8.37 12.92
C HIS A 31 -6.39 7.65 11.57
N GLY A 32 -7.61 7.24 11.25
CA GLY A 32 -7.92 6.64 9.94
C GLY A 32 -7.82 7.66 8.78
N GLY A 33 -7.67 7.17 7.55
CA GLY A 33 -7.58 8.00 6.35
C GLY A 33 -7.79 7.20 5.06
N LEU A 34 -8.07 7.91 3.97
CA LEU A 34 -8.21 7.34 2.62
C LEU A 34 -7.49 8.23 1.61
N VAL A 35 -6.59 7.64 0.82
CA VAL A 35 -5.90 8.32 -0.27
C VAL A 35 -6.20 7.61 -1.59
N LEU A 36 -6.67 8.38 -2.58
CA LEU A 36 -6.85 7.91 -3.94
C LEU A 36 -5.72 8.42 -4.83
N VAL A 37 -4.94 7.51 -5.44
CA VAL A 37 -3.86 7.85 -6.36
C VAL A 37 -4.31 7.59 -7.80
N THR A 38 -4.54 8.66 -8.56
CA THR A 38 -4.93 8.62 -9.98
C THR A 38 -3.84 9.25 -10.87
N GLY A 39 -3.93 9.00 -12.18
CA GLY A 39 -2.99 9.54 -13.16
C GLY A 39 -2.78 8.60 -14.34
N GLU A 40 -2.02 9.05 -15.34
CA GLU A 40 -1.78 8.34 -16.60
C GLU A 40 -1.09 6.98 -16.43
N ALA A 41 -1.26 6.09 -17.40
CA ALA A 41 -0.52 4.83 -17.43
C ALA A 41 1.01 5.12 -17.48
N GLY A 42 1.81 4.37 -16.73
CA GLY A 42 3.27 4.57 -16.69
C GLY A 42 3.77 5.76 -15.86
N ILE A 43 2.89 6.64 -15.35
CA ILE A 43 3.28 7.86 -14.60
C ILE A 43 3.92 7.57 -13.21
N GLY A 44 4.11 6.31 -12.84
CA GLY A 44 4.76 5.91 -11.58
C GLY A 44 3.84 5.80 -10.35
N LYS A 45 2.52 5.65 -10.52
CA LYS A 45 1.56 5.49 -9.40
C LYS A 45 1.93 4.31 -8.48
N THR A 46 2.25 3.17 -9.08
CA THR A 46 2.65 1.97 -8.34
C THR A 46 3.91 2.25 -7.55
N THR A 47 4.93 2.87 -8.15
CA THR A 47 6.18 3.24 -7.49
C THR A 47 5.95 4.18 -6.30
N LEU A 48 5.06 5.15 -6.46
CA LEU A 48 4.69 6.09 -5.40
C LEU A 48 4.04 5.37 -4.21
N VAL A 49 3.06 4.50 -4.46
CA VAL A 49 2.36 3.73 -3.41
C VAL A 49 3.27 2.71 -2.75
N THR A 50 4.11 2.01 -3.52
CA THR A 50 5.06 1.02 -2.95
C THR A 50 6.13 1.68 -2.10
N SER A 51 6.60 2.88 -2.47
CA SER A 51 7.53 3.66 -1.66
C SER A 51 6.91 4.05 -0.31
N ALA A 52 5.69 4.59 -0.31
CA ALA A 52 4.98 4.94 0.93
C ALA A 52 4.70 3.71 1.80
N ALA A 53 4.31 2.59 1.18
CA ALA A 53 4.14 1.32 1.86
C ALA A 53 5.44 0.81 2.51
N ALA A 54 6.59 0.97 1.84
CA ALA A 54 7.89 0.59 2.41
C ALA A 54 8.26 1.47 3.62
N GLU A 55 7.97 2.76 3.56
CA GLU A 55 8.17 3.69 4.67
C GLU A 55 7.29 3.36 5.88
N ALA A 56 6.00 3.11 5.64
CA ALA A 56 5.08 2.67 6.70
C ALA A 56 5.55 1.38 7.39
N ARG A 57 6.04 0.40 6.62
CA ARG A 57 6.63 -0.83 7.19
C ARG A 57 7.86 -0.53 8.07
N ARG A 58 8.75 0.35 7.62
CA ARG A 58 9.92 0.76 8.42
C ARG A 58 9.53 1.47 9.71
N ALA A 59 8.39 2.16 9.72
CA ALA A 59 7.82 2.79 10.91
C ALA A 59 7.03 1.81 11.80
N GLY A 60 7.05 0.51 11.51
CA GLY A 60 6.40 -0.53 12.33
C GLY A 60 4.93 -0.80 12.00
N ALA A 61 4.37 -0.15 10.96
CA ALA A 61 2.98 -0.37 10.56
C ALA A 61 2.81 -1.71 9.82
N VAL A 62 1.66 -2.37 10.04
CA VAL A 62 1.24 -3.53 9.26
C VAL A 62 0.72 -3.05 7.90
N VAL A 63 1.42 -3.41 6.82
CA VAL A 63 1.04 -3.01 5.46
C VAL A 63 0.62 -4.21 4.62
N VAL A 64 -0.66 -4.26 4.27
CA VAL A 64 -1.28 -5.29 3.42
C VAL A 64 -1.73 -4.71 2.08
N GLY A 65 -1.85 -5.56 1.07
CA GLY A 65 -2.26 -5.16 -0.27
C GLY A 65 -3.20 -6.17 -0.92
N GLY A 66 -4.05 -5.68 -1.82
CA GLY A 66 -4.93 -6.46 -2.67
C GLY A 66 -4.94 -5.89 -4.08
N ALA A 67 -5.37 -6.68 -5.05
CA ALA A 67 -5.48 -6.27 -6.44
C ALA A 67 -6.88 -6.58 -6.97
N CYS A 68 -7.51 -5.58 -7.59
CA CYS A 68 -8.74 -5.79 -8.35
C CYS A 68 -8.38 -6.24 -9.75
N TRP A 69 -8.83 -7.42 -10.16
CA TRP A 69 -8.72 -7.87 -11.54
C TRP A 69 -10.10 -7.80 -12.16
N ASP A 70 -10.17 -7.23 -13.36
CA ASP A 70 -11.37 -7.27 -14.18
C ASP A 70 -11.45 -8.63 -14.87
N SER A 71 -11.69 -9.67 -14.07
CA SER A 71 -11.95 -11.00 -14.59
C SER A 71 -13.27 -11.50 -14.03
N ALA A 72 -14.15 -11.99 -14.90
CA ALA A 72 -15.42 -12.62 -14.51
C ALA A 72 -15.22 -13.83 -13.57
N SER A 73 -13.99 -14.32 -13.44
CA SER A 73 -13.57 -15.38 -12.53
C SER A 73 -13.15 -14.91 -11.13
N ALA A 74 -13.01 -13.61 -10.90
CA ALA A 74 -12.66 -13.09 -9.59
C ALA A 74 -13.88 -13.18 -8.64
N PRO A 75 -13.75 -13.82 -7.46
CA PRO A 75 -14.83 -13.82 -6.49
C PRO A 75 -15.25 -12.39 -6.11
N GLY A 76 -16.52 -12.17 -5.79
CA GLY A 76 -17.01 -10.88 -5.30
C GLY A 76 -16.15 -10.38 -4.14
N TYR A 77 -15.79 -9.10 -4.14
CA TYR A 77 -14.93 -8.48 -3.12
C TYR A 77 -13.54 -9.11 -2.99
N TRP A 78 -12.98 -9.69 -4.06
CA TRP A 78 -11.66 -10.34 -4.06
C TRP A 78 -10.52 -9.56 -3.36
N PRO A 79 -10.36 -8.23 -3.55
CA PRO A 79 -9.33 -7.46 -2.85
C PRO A 79 -9.46 -7.55 -1.33
N TRP A 80 -10.69 -7.57 -0.81
CA TRP A 80 -10.95 -7.68 0.63
C TRP A 80 -10.60 -9.07 1.16
N VAL A 81 -10.87 -10.12 0.38
CA VAL A 81 -10.44 -11.49 0.75
C VAL A 81 -8.91 -11.56 0.88
N GLN A 82 -8.18 -10.92 -0.03
CA GLN A 82 -6.71 -10.85 0.05
C GLN A 82 -6.26 -10.07 1.30
N ILE A 83 -6.86 -8.91 1.56
CA ILE A 83 -6.57 -8.04 2.70
C ILE A 83 -6.80 -8.79 4.03
N ILE A 84 -7.97 -9.40 4.22
CA ILE A 84 -8.32 -10.11 5.46
C ILE A 84 -7.37 -11.29 5.70
N ARG A 85 -7.06 -12.07 4.66
CA ARG A 85 -6.09 -13.17 4.76
C ARG A 85 -4.70 -12.68 5.13
N ALA A 86 -4.28 -11.53 4.61
CA ALA A 86 -2.99 -10.93 4.94
C ALA A 86 -2.96 -10.38 6.37
N LEU A 87 -4.01 -9.69 6.81
CA LEU A 87 -4.16 -9.20 8.18
C LEU A 87 -4.15 -10.35 9.18
N ARG A 88 -4.86 -11.45 8.90
CA ARG A 88 -4.84 -12.64 9.75
C ARG A 88 -3.43 -13.19 9.92
N ARG A 89 -2.64 -13.26 8.85
CA ARG A 89 -1.24 -13.71 8.93
C ARG A 89 -0.36 -12.75 9.72
N ALA A 90 -0.61 -11.44 9.61
CA ALA A 90 0.15 -10.42 10.34
C ALA A 90 -0.22 -10.35 11.84
N ALA A 91 -1.48 -10.65 12.19
CA ALA A 91 -2.00 -10.61 13.55
C ALA A 91 -1.77 -11.91 14.34
N SER A 92 -1.30 -12.97 13.68
CA SER A 92 -0.85 -14.20 14.34
C SER A 92 0.68 -14.20 14.42
N PRO A 93 1.30 -13.52 15.40
CA PRO A 93 2.67 -13.83 15.75
C PRO A 93 2.64 -15.21 16.42
N GLU A 94 3.17 -16.20 15.71
CA GLU A 94 3.49 -17.53 16.22
C GLU A 94 2.30 -18.48 16.50
N GLN A 95 2.35 -19.64 15.86
CA GLN A 95 2.16 -20.89 16.59
C GLN A 95 3.56 -21.43 16.88
#